data_AF-A0A957S2K1-F1
#
_entry.id   AF-A0A957S2K1-F1
#
_cell.length_a   1.000
_cell.length_b   1.000
_cell.length_c   1.000
_cell.angle_alpha   90.00
_cell.angle_beta   90.00
_cell.angle_gamma   90.00
#
_symmetry.space_group_name_H-M   'P 1'
#
loop_
_entity.id
_entity.type
_entity.pdbx_description
1 polymer ?
#
loop_
_entity_poly.entity_id
_entity_poly.type
_entity_poly.pdbx_seq_one_letter_code
_entity_poly.pdbx_strand_id
1 'polypeptide(L)'
;MYEVLALDLDDTLLCSDGAVDAATLDLLTRWRGAGKQIVIATGRPPRSVGASLPPLLQDVPWICYNGAVVRRQGRTIFADLMEPADVLELVEWGCRELPDWRVGLEIDDVLYLNQRLTIPKEYVYQPELHTVAHRPAAKVLYSNGALNADAVPGDAYAMFRALDPLLERLPGRTRPMLSYRYRLAQFMSSTADKAV
;
A
#
# COMPACT_ATOMS: atom_id res chain seq x y z
N MET A 1 25.38 -6.71 -17.03
CA MET A 1 25.14 -7.51 -15.81
C MET A 1 24.33 -6.64 -14.85
N TYR A 2 23.36 -7.17 -14.12
CA TYR A 2 22.58 -6.40 -13.13
C TYR A 2 23.30 -6.35 -11.77
N GLU A 3 23.30 -5.16 -11.14
CA GLU A 3 23.92 -4.88 -9.83
C GLU A 3 22.91 -4.83 -8.68
N VAL A 4 21.63 -4.59 -9.02
CA VAL A 4 20.53 -4.45 -8.07
C VAL A 4 19.42 -5.43 -8.46
N LEU A 5 18.85 -6.10 -7.46
CA LEU A 5 17.68 -6.94 -7.58
C LEU A 5 16.55 -6.33 -6.75
N ALA A 6 15.49 -5.83 -7.41
CA ALA A 6 14.28 -5.36 -6.75
C ALA A 6 13.23 -6.47 -6.77
N LEU A 7 12.64 -6.79 -5.61
CA LEU A 7 11.71 -7.91 -5.45
C LEU A 7 10.40 -7.41 -4.85
N ASP A 8 9.28 -7.72 -5.51
CA ASP A 8 7.96 -7.63 -4.90
C ASP A 8 7.73 -8.78 -3.91
N LEU A 9 6.77 -8.61 -3.01
CA LEU A 9 6.44 -9.59 -1.97
C LEU A 9 5.27 -10.48 -2.37
N ASP A 10 4.06 -9.92 -2.33
CA ASP A 10 2.82 -10.66 -2.55
C ASP A 10 2.74 -11.20 -3.98
N ASP A 11 2.35 -12.48 -4.11
CA ASP A 11 2.31 -13.21 -5.39
C ASP A 11 3.64 -13.21 -6.18
N THR A 12 4.78 -12.92 -5.52
CA THR A 12 6.11 -12.85 -6.15
C THR A 12 7.18 -13.56 -5.33
N LEU A 13 7.72 -12.93 -4.27
CA LEU A 13 8.77 -13.52 -3.43
C LEU A 13 8.19 -14.39 -2.32
N LEU A 14 7.02 -14.04 -1.81
CA LEU A 14 6.36 -14.80 -0.75
C LEU A 14 5.52 -15.92 -1.35
N CYS A 15 5.68 -17.10 -0.80
CA CYS A 15 4.79 -18.25 -1.00
C CYS A 15 3.39 -17.96 -0.45
N SER A 16 2.43 -18.83 -0.75
CA SER A 16 1.03 -18.69 -0.30
C SER A 16 0.86 -18.69 1.23
N ASP A 17 1.83 -19.24 1.97
CA ASP A 17 1.89 -19.23 3.43
C ASP A 17 2.60 -17.98 4.00
N GLY A 18 3.06 -17.07 3.14
CA GLY A 18 3.77 -15.85 3.51
C GLY A 18 5.26 -16.04 3.78
N ALA A 19 5.84 -17.23 3.55
CA ALA A 19 7.26 -17.49 3.71
C ALA A 19 8.06 -17.28 2.40
N VAL A 20 9.39 -17.17 2.51
CA VAL A 20 10.31 -17.26 1.37
C VAL A 20 10.85 -18.68 1.31
N ASP A 21 10.77 -19.33 0.15
CA ASP A 21 11.27 -20.70 0.02
C ASP A 21 12.80 -20.79 0.20
N ALA A 22 13.28 -21.94 0.69
CA ALA A 22 14.68 -22.12 1.01
C ALA A 22 15.62 -22.02 -0.20
N ALA A 23 15.18 -22.47 -1.38
CA ALA A 23 15.99 -22.41 -2.60
C ALA A 23 16.16 -20.95 -3.06
N THR A 24 15.10 -20.14 -3.00
CA THR A 24 15.15 -18.70 -3.26
C THR A 24 16.04 -18.01 -2.23
N LEU A 25 15.95 -18.34 -0.95
CA LEU A 25 16.80 -17.75 0.08
C LEU A 25 18.30 -18.03 -0.16
N ASP A 26 18.64 -19.25 -0.60
CA ASP A 26 20.00 -19.62 -0.99
C ASP A 26 20.50 -18.79 -2.19
N LEU A 27 19.65 -18.58 -3.20
CA LEU A 27 19.98 -17.74 -4.36
C LEU A 27 20.21 -16.28 -3.97
N LEU A 28 19.35 -15.72 -3.10
CA LEU A 28 19.50 -14.36 -2.60
C LEU A 28 20.77 -14.20 -1.76
N THR A 29 21.13 -15.22 -0.98
CA THR A 29 22.38 -15.25 -0.21
C THR A 29 23.59 -15.20 -1.14
N ARG A 30 23.60 -16.00 -2.22
CA ARG A 30 24.67 -15.98 -3.23
C ARG A 30 24.74 -14.65 -3.97
N TRP A 31 23.59 -14.06 -4.31
CA TRP A 31 23.52 -12.74 -4.93
C TRP A 31 24.18 -11.67 -4.07
N ARG A 32 23.81 -11.61 -2.79
CA ARG A 32 24.41 -10.69 -1.81
C ARG A 32 25.90 -11.00 -1.58
N GLY A 33 26.28 -12.27 -1.54
CA GLY A 33 27.68 -12.71 -1.43
C GLY A 33 28.56 -12.29 -2.60
N ALA A 34 27.97 -12.08 -3.78
CA ALA A 34 28.65 -11.50 -4.95
C ALA A 34 28.78 -9.97 -4.90
N GLY A 35 28.48 -9.33 -3.76
CA GLY A 35 28.56 -7.87 -3.56
C GLY A 35 27.37 -7.08 -4.10
N LYS A 36 26.34 -7.78 -4.59
CA LYS A 36 25.18 -7.17 -5.24
C LYS A 36 24.09 -6.77 -4.25
N GLN A 37 23.27 -5.81 -4.65
CA GLN A 37 22.25 -5.23 -3.77
C GLN A 37 20.89 -5.90 -3.99
N ILE A 38 20.11 -6.00 -2.91
CA ILE A 38 18.72 -6.44 -2.92
C ILE A 38 17.88 -5.28 -2.39
N VAL A 39 16.70 -5.06 -2.98
CA VAL A 39 15.70 -4.09 -2.54
C VAL A 39 14.35 -4.79 -2.50
N ILE A 40 13.56 -4.56 -1.46
CA ILE A 40 12.16 -5.00 -1.41
C ILE A 40 11.28 -3.87 -1.95
N ALA A 41 10.35 -4.18 -2.84
CA ALA A 41 9.47 -3.21 -3.48
C ALA A 41 8.01 -3.66 -3.42
N THR A 42 7.24 -3.15 -2.46
CA THR A 42 5.92 -3.68 -2.09
C THR A 42 4.85 -2.60 -1.93
N GLY A 43 3.59 -3.00 -2.12
CA GLY A 43 2.43 -2.19 -1.76
C GLY A 43 2.13 -2.13 -0.27
N ARG A 44 2.75 -3.02 0.53
CA ARG A 44 2.53 -3.13 1.96
C ARG A 44 2.98 -1.87 2.74
N PRO A 45 2.33 -1.55 3.87
CA PRO A 45 2.86 -0.61 4.84
C PRO A 45 4.10 -1.19 5.54
N PRO A 46 5.08 -0.35 5.96
CA PRO A 46 6.26 -0.82 6.65
C PRO A 46 6.00 -1.73 7.86
N ARG A 47 4.99 -1.44 8.69
CA ARG A 47 4.63 -2.27 9.86
C ARG A 47 4.31 -3.73 9.52
N SER A 48 3.95 -4.02 8.27
CA SER A 48 3.61 -5.37 7.80
C SER A 48 4.71 -6.05 6.98
N VAL A 49 5.82 -5.36 6.70
CA VAL A 49 6.93 -5.91 5.92
C VAL A 49 7.85 -6.75 6.79
N GLY A 50 8.33 -6.19 7.90
CA GLY A 50 9.37 -6.82 8.73
C GLY A 50 8.99 -8.22 9.24
N ALA A 51 7.74 -8.42 9.66
CA ALA A 51 7.26 -9.71 10.15
C ALA A 51 7.21 -10.81 9.08
N SER A 52 7.18 -10.44 7.79
CA SER A 52 7.15 -11.40 6.68
C SER A 52 8.52 -11.65 6.06
N LEU A 53 9.57 -10.93 6.50
CA LEU A 53 10.90 -11.05 5.88
C LEU A 53 11.86 -11.91 6.72
N PRO A 54 12.60 -12.83 6.07
CA PRO A 54 13.69 -13.55 6.73
C PRO A 54 14.81 -12.56 7.10
N PRO A 55 15.67 -12.89 8.09
CA PRO A 55 16.74 -12.00 8.57
C PRO A 55 17.62 -11.41 7.46
N LEU A 56 17.90 -12.19 6.40
CA LEU A 56 18.69 -11.75 5.24
C LEU A 56 18.14 -10.48 4.56
N LEU A 57 16.82 -10.30 4.62
CA LEU A 57 16.09 -9.23 3.96
C LEU A 57 15.62 -8.13 4.93
N GLN A 58 15.96 -8.23 6.22
CA GLN A 58 15.51 -7.25 7.20
C GLN A 58 16.30 -5.93 7.16
N ASP A 59 17.56 -5.98 6.69
CA ASP A 59 18.47 -4.83 6.65
C ASP A 59 18.56 -4.14 5.28
N VAL A 60 17.92 -4.72 4.27
CA VAL A 60 17.89 -4.17 2.91
C VAL A 60 16.91 -2.99 2.81
N PRO A 61 17.03 -2.10 1.81
CA PRO A 61 16.04 -1.06 1.58
C PRO A 61 14.66 -1.65 1.24
N TRP A 62 13.61 -1.07 1.82
CA TRP A 62 12.21 -1.42 1.53
C TRP A 62 11.51 -0.21 0.93
N ILE A 63 11.10 -0.30 -0.32
CA ILE A 63 10.16 0.59 -0.96
C ILE A 63 8.75 0.09 -0.59
N CYS A 64 8.08 0.85 0.27
CA CYS A 64 6.77 0.54 0.80
C CYS A 64 5.70 1.40 0.12
N TYR A 65 4.43 1.09 0.40
CA TYR A 65 3.29 1.88 -0.07
C TYR A 65 3.26 2.12 -1.59
N ASN A 66 3.76 1.18 -2.39
CA ASN A 66 3.93 1.32 -3.85
C ASN A 66 4.82 2.50 -4.27
N GLY A 67 5.83 2.84 -3.49
CA GLY A 67 6.81 3.89 -3.85
C GLY A 67 6.77 5.11 -2.93
N ALA A 68 5.69 5.30 -2.16
CA ALA A 68 5.52 6.53 -1.37
C ALA A 68 6.52 6.66 -0.22
N VAL A 69 7.13 5.57 0.26
CA VAL A 69 8.09 5.59 1.37
C VAL A 69 9.22 4.59 1.11
N VAL A 70 10.47 5.00 1.29
CA VAL A 70 11.61 4.09 1.39
C VAL A 70 12.11 4.05 2.82
N ARG A 71 12.20 2.84 3.39
CA ARG A 71 12.83 2.59 4.69
C ARG A 71 14.09 1.77 4.56
N ARG A 72 15.02 2.01 5.47
CA ARG A 72 16.21 1.19 5.67
C ARG A 72 16.59 1.20 7.14
N GLN A 73 16.85 0.03 7.72
CA GLN A 73 17.27 -0.10 9.13
C GLN A 73 16.35 0.67 10.10
N GLY A 74 15.04 0.53 9.92
CA GLY A 74 14.03 1.17 10.75
C GLY A 74 13.84 2.68 10.51
N ARG A 75 14.60 3.32 9.63
CA ARG A 75 14.47 4.76 9.32
C ARG A 75 13.85 5.00 7.95
N THR A 76 13.00 6.01 7.84
CA THR A 76 12.56 6.52 6.54
C THR A 76 13.68 7.35 5.94
N ILE A 77 14.10 7.01 4.72
CA ILE A 77 15.16 7.69 3.98
C ILE A 77 14.63 8.45 2.76
N PHE A 78 13.39 8.19 2.37
CA PHE A 78 12.66 8.90 1.33
C PHE A 78 11.17 8.83 1.62
N ALA A 79 10.45 9.90 1.31
CA ALA A 79 8.99 9.94 1.36
C ALA A 79 8.46 10.86 0.25
N ASP A 80 7.45 10.38 -0.45
CA ASP A 80 6.66 11.09 -1.44
C ASP A 80 5.18 10.93 -1.06
N LEU A 81 4.72 11.83 -0.20
CA LEU A 81 3.40 11.78 0.42
C LEU A 81 2.45 12.73 -0.29
N MET A 82 1.16 12.41 -0.28
CA MET A 82 0.15 13.35 -0.76
C MET A 82 0.05 14.55 0.19
N GLU A 83 -0.14 15.72 -0.39
CA GLU A 83 -0.34 16.96 0.36
C GLU A 83 -1.68 16.93 1.12
N PRO A 84 -1.76 17.55 2.31
CA PRO A 84 -2.98 17.57 3.12
C PRO A 84 -4.25 18.01 2.38
N ALA A 85 -4.13 18.98 1.46
CA ALA A 85 -5.27 19.47 0.69
C ALA A 85 -5.85 18.37 -0.22
N ASP A 86 -4.98 17.62 -0.90
CA ASP A 86 -5.38 16.52 -1.78
C ASP A 86 -5.96 15.36 -0.96
N VAL A 87 -5.35 15.05 0.20
CA VAL A 87 -5.84 14.02 1.12
C VAL A 87 -7.24 14.38 1.64
N LEU A 88 -7.45 15.63 2.03
CA LEU A 88 -8.74 16.10 2.52
C LEU A 88 -9.81 16.02 1.41
N GLU A 89 -9.52 16.48 0.19
CA GLU A 89 -10.47 16.40 -0.93
C GLU A 89 -10.88 14.95 -1.22
N LEU A 90 -9.91 14.01 -1.23
CA LEU A 90 -10.20 12.58 -1.38
C LEU A 90 -11.07 12.05 -0.23
N VAL A 91 -10.74 12.37 1.02
CA VAL A 91 -11.51 11.86 2.17
C VAL A 91 -12.94 12.40 2.16
N GLU A 92 -13.12 13.69 1.93
CA GLU A 92 -14.44 14.33 1.89
C GLU A 92 -15.28 13.82 0.74
N TRP A 93 -14.70 13.66 -0.45
CA TRP A 93 -15.39 13.10 -1.61
C TRP A 93 -15.83 11.66 -1.33
N GLY A 94 -14.93 10.80 -0.87
CA GLY A 94 -15.23 9.40 -0.60
C GLY A 94 -16.31 9.23 0.47
N CYS A 95 -16.23 9.97 1.57
CA CYS A 95 -17.24 9.91 2.63
C CYS A 95 -18.61 10.46 2.20
N ARG A 96 -18.66 11.40 1.25
CA ARG A 96 -19.89 12.05 0.78
C ARG A 96 -20.57 11.25 -0.33
N GLU A 97 -19.82 10.88 -1.35
CA GLU A 97 -20.34 10.23 -2.56
C GLU A 97 -20.45 8.71 -2.40
N LEU A 98 -19.67 8.12 -1.48
CA LEU A 98 -19.62 6.68 -1.23
C LEU A 98 -19.84 6.33 0.25
N PRO A 99 -20.98 6.71 0.86
CA PRO A 99 -21.22 6.52 2.30
C PRO A 99 -21.15 5.05 2.76
N ASP A 100 -21.46 4.11 1.87
CA ASP A 100 -21.40 2.67 2.14
C ASP A 100 -19.97 2.10 2.00
N TRP A 101 -19.05 2.85 1.40
CA TRP A 101 -17.67 2.41 1.23
C TRP A 101 -16.83 2.75 2.46
N ARG A 102 -15.90 1.85 2.75
CA ARG A 102 -14.85 2.12 3.72
C ARG A 102 -13.77 2.96 3.06
N VAL A 103 -13.52 4.12 3.67
CA VAL A 103 -12.39 5.01 3.39
C VAL A 103 -11.33 4.77 4.45
N GLY A 104 -10.06 4.82 4.04
CA GLY A 104 -8.91 4.68 4.94
C GLY A 104 -7.76 5.61 4.59
N LEU A 105 -6.92 5.90 5.58
CA LEU A 105 -5.72 6.70 5.45
C LEU A 105 -4.52 5.97 6.02
N GLU A 106 -3.40 5.99 5.29
CA GLU A 106 -2.10 5.54 5.78
C GLU A 106 -1.24 6.77 6.08
N ILE A 107 -1.12 7.13 7.36
CA ILE A 107 -0.36 8.29 7.83
C ILE A 107 0.61 7.81 8.90
N ASP A 108 1.90 8.13 8.75
CA ASP A 108 2.95 7.78 9.71
C ASP A 108 2.95 6.31 10.14
N ASP A 109 2.80 5.41 9.16
CA ASP A 109 2.72 3.95 9.37
C ASP A 109 1.50 3.52 10.22
N VAL A 110 0.46 4.35 10.32
CA VAL A 110 -0.82 4.05 10.98
C VAL A 110 -1.95 4.03 9.96
N LEU A 111 -2.78 2.99 10.01
CA LEU A 111 -4.01 2.90 9.23
C LEU A 111 -5.18 3.47 10.03
N TYR A 112 -5.80 4.53 9.52
CA TYR A 112 -7.06 5.07 10.02
C TYR A 112 -8.21 4.60 9.13
N LEU A 113 -9.36 4.24 9.70
CA LEU A 113 -10.53 3.78 8.94
C LEU A 113 -11.81 4.44 9.46
N ASN A 114 -12.69 4.86 8.54
CA ASN A 114 -14.03 5.40 8.89
C ASN A 114 -15.04 4.31 9.28
N GLN A 115 -14.77 3.05 8.91
CA GLN A 115 -15.60 1.90 9.24
C GLN A 115 -14.78 0.82 9.94
N ARG A 116 -15.38 0.16 10.93
CA ARG A 116 -14.73 -0.93 11.66
C ARG A 116 -14.46 -2.12 10.75
N LEU A 117 -13.36 -2.81 11.03
CA LEU A 117 -13.05 -4.13 10.49
C LEU A 117 -13.56 -5.20 11.45
N THR A 118 -13.97 -6.34 10.88
CA THR A 118 -14.31 -7.56 11.63
C THR A 118 -13.10 -8.50 11.79
N ILE A 119 -11.98 -8.18 11.14
CA ILE A 119 -10.75 -8.97 11.15
C ILE A 119 -9.73 -8.41 12.17
N PRO A 120 -8.84 -9.25 12.74
CA PRO A 120 -7.83 -8.81 13.71
C PRO A 120 -6.66 -8.13 13.00
N LYS A 121 -6.89 -6.91 12.51
CA LYS A 121 -5.87 -6.05 11.90
C LYS A 121 -5.65 -4.84 12.81
N GLU A 122 -4.42 -4.36 12.90
CA GLU A 122 -4.10 -3.13 13.62
C GLU A 122 -4.51 -1.91 12.80
N TYR A 123 -5.40 -1.08 13.36
CA TYR A 123 -5.85 0.19 12.79
C TYR A 123 -6.44 1.08 13.89
N VAL A 124 -6.56 2.38 13.60
CA VAL A 124 -7.30 3.34 14.41
C VAL A 124 -8.68 3.54 13.79
N TYR A 125 -9.73 3.25 14.54
CA TYR A 125 -11.08 3.57 14.13
C TYR A 125 -11.35 5.07 14.28
N GLN A 126 -11.57 5.76 13.16
CA GLN A 126 -11.75 7.20 13.08
C GLN A 126 -12.96 7.49 12.15
N PRO A 127 -14.21 7.48 12.67
CA PRO A 127 -15.40 7.68 11.84
C PRO A 127 -15.38 9.03 11.11
N GLU A 128 -14.86 10.06 11.78
CA GLU A 128 -14.65 11.39 11.22
C GLU A 128 -13.23 11.49 10.65
N LEU A 129 -12.95 10.81 9.53
CA LEU A 129 -11.61 10.78 8.93
C LEU A 129 -11.06 12.16 8.57
N HIS A 130 -11.92 13.12 8.25
CA HIS A 130 -11.52 14.49 7.92
C HIS A 130 -10.74 15.17 9.05
N THR A 131 -10.96 14.77 10.32
CA THR A 131 -10.24 15.34 11.47
C THR A 131 -8.77 14.94 11.51
N VAL A 132 -8.35 13.90 10.79
CA VAL A 132 -6.94 13.49 10.64
C VAL A 132 -6.39 13.72 9.23
N ALA A 133 -7.25 14.05 8.26
CA ALA A 133 -6.90 14.26 6.85
C ALA A 133 -6.13 15.57 6.58
N HIS A 134 -5.88 16.39 7.60
CA HIS A 134 -5.05 17.59 7.51
C HIS A 134 -3.53 17.31 7.59
N ARG A 135 -3.13 16.03 7.45
CA ARG A 135 -1.75 15.54 7.52
C ARG A 135 -1.36 14.91 6.18
N PRO A 136 -0.07 14.97 5.79
CA PRO A 136 0.40 14.24 4.62
C PRO A 136 0.15 12.73 4.77
N ALA A 137 -0.27 12.07 3.70
CA ALA A 137 -0.60 10.64 3.73
C ALA A 137 0.15 9.88 2.64
N ALA A 138 0.60 8.67 2.98
CA ALA A 138 1.19 7.75 1.99
C ALA A 138 0.11 7.18 1.07
N LYS A 139 -1.10 6.93 1.61
CA LYS A 139 -2.25 6.43 0.84
C LYS A 139 -3.59 6.92 1.37
N VAL A 140 -4.54 7.07 0.46
CA VAL A 140 -5.98 7.01 0.71
C VAL A 140 -6.51 5.71 0.10
N LEU A 141 -7.36 4.98 0.83
CA LEU A 141 -7.85 3.66 0.45
C LEU A 141 -9.37 3.68 0.38
N TYR A 142 -9.96 3.23 -0.72
CA TYR A 142 -11.40 2.98 -0.80
C TYR A 142 -11.68 1.51 -1.06
N SER A 143 -12.62 0.94 -0.30
CA SER A 143 -13.06 -0.45 -0.45
C SER A 143 -14.55 -0.59 -0.16
N ASN A 144 -15.21 -1.47 -0.92
CA ASN A 144 -16.61 -1.82 -0.71
C ASN A 144 -16.70 -3.28 -0.24
N GLY A 145 -17.01 -3.50 1.04
CA GLY A 145 -17.15 -4.83 1.64
C GLY A 145 -15.97 -5.29 2.51
N ALA A 146 -15.88 -6.60 2.76
CA ALA A 146 -14.81 -7.20 3.57
C ALA A 146 -13.47 -7.19 2.82
N LEU A 147 -12.37 -6.90 3.54
CA LEU A 147 -10.99 -7.06 3.06
C LEU A 147 -10.61 -8.55 3.00
N ASN A 148 -11.39 -9.39 2.30
CA ASN A 148 -11.08 -10.82 2.16
C ASN A 148 -10.80 -11.15 0.70
N ALA A 149 -9.73 -11.92 0.46
CA ALA A 149 -9.34 -12.42 -0.85
C ALA A 149 -10.39 -13.34 -1.51
N ASP A 150 -11.42 -13.74 -0.75
CA ASP A 150 -12.49 -14.64 -1.16
C ASP A 150 -13.81 -13.92 -1.49
N ALA A 151 -13.75 -12.65 -1.88
CA ALA A 151 -14.95 -11.92 -2.29
C ALA A 151 -15.63 -12.63 -3.48
N VAL A 152 -16.93 -12.96 -3.29
CA VAL A 152 -17.86 -13.56 -4.27
C VAL A 152 -17.69 -12.91 -5.65
N PRO A 153 -17.79 -13.68 -6.77
CA PRO A 153 -17.80 -13.11 -8.11
C PRO A 153 -18.85 -12.00 -8.22
N GLY A 154 -18.38 -10.78 -8.37
CA GLY A 154 -19.15 -9.59 -8.64
C GLY A 154 -18.33 -8.73 -9.59
N ASP A 155 -19.00 -7.92 -10.40
CA ASP A 155 -18.31 -7.12 -11.41
C ASP A 155 -17.50 -6.00 -10.75
N ALA A 156 -16.22 -6.28 -10.46
CA ALA A 156 -15.28 -5.29 -9.92
C ALA A 156 -15.12 -4.08 -10.87
N TYR A 157 -15.38 -4.24 -12.17
CA TYR A 157 -15.44 -3.11 -13.08
C TYR A 157 -16.66 -2.24 -12.79
N ALA A 158 -17.85 -2.83 -12.61
CA ALA A 158 -19.04 -2.08 -12.20
C ALA A 158 -18.84 -1.36 -10.86
N MET A 159 -18.12 -1.97 -9.91
CA MET A 159 -17.77 -1.34 -8.65
C MET A 159 -16.92 -0.07 -8.86
N PHE A 160 -15.89 -0.13 -9.70
CA PHE A 160 -15.01 1.02 -9.93
C PHE A 160 -15.63 2.12 -10.78
N ARG A 161 -16.73 1.87 -11.51
CA ARG A 161 -17.50 2.96 -12.16
C ARG A 161 -18.02 4.00 -11.18
N ALA A 162 -18.27 3.60 -9.93
CA ALA A 162 -18.64 4.55 -8.88
C ALA A 162 -17.54 5.58 -8.60
N LEU A 163 -16.30 5.32 -9.03
CA LEU A 163 -15.16 6.23 -8.90
C LEU A 163 -14.97 7.12 -10.14
N ASP A 164 -15.67 6.87 -11.25
CA ASP A 164 -15.47 7.62 -12.50
C ASP A 164 -15.49 9.15 -12.28
N PRO A 165 -16.45 9.74 -11.52
CA PRO A 165 -16.46 11.18 -11.27
C PRO A 165 -15.22 11.72 -10.56
N LEU A 166 -14.60 10.91 -9.69
CA LEU A 166 -13.35 11.26 -9.02
C LEU A 166 -12.15 11.07 -9.95
N LEU A 167 -12.12 9.97 -10.71
CA LEU A 167 -11.01 9.62 -11.59
C LEU A 167 -10.87 10.62 -12.76
N GLU A 168 -11.98 11.21 -13.21
CA GLU A 168 -11.99 12.28 -14.21
C GLU A 168 -11.40 13.60 -13.68
N ARG A 169 -11.41 13.81 -12.35
CA ARG A 169 -10.93 15.04 -11.72
C ARG A 169 -10.20 14.73 -10.40
N LEU A 170 -9.05 14.08 -10.54
CA LEU A 170 -8.20 13.79 -9.39
C LEU A 170 -7.63 15.08 -8.78
N PRO A 171 -7.57 15.16 -7.44
CA PRO A 171 -7.01 16.31 -6.76
C PRO A 171 -5.49 16.38 -6.95
N GLY A 172 -5.01 17.59 -7.18
CA GLY A 172 -3.59 17.96 -7.19
C GLY A 172 -2.69 16.97 -7.92
N ARG A 173 -1.66 16.49 -7.21
CA ARG A 173 -0.66 15.55 -7.74
C ARG A 173 -0.90 14.15 -7.21
N THR A 174 -2.11 13.63 -7.41
CA THR A 174 -2.46 12.27 -7.01
C THR A 174 -2.59 11.34 -8.21
N ARG A 175 -2.35 10.04 -7.98
CA ARG A 175 -2.65 8.98 -8.94
C ARG A 175 -3.51 7.89 -8.29
N PRO A 176 -4.38 7.23 -9.06
CA PRO A 176 -5.10 6.08 -8.60
C PRO A 176 -4.31 4.79 -8.88
N MET A 177 -4.62 3.74 -8.13
CA MET A 177 -4.24 2.38 -8.42
C MET A 177 -5.41 1.47 -8.05
N LEU A 178 -6.03 0.87 -9.06
CA LEU A 178 -7.21 0.02 -8.90
C LEU A 178 -6.78 -1.44 -8.89
N SER A 179 -7.00 -2.13 -7.77
CA SER A 179 -6.84 -3.57 -7.70
C SER A 179 -8.19 -4.25 -7.79
N TYR A 180 -8.47 -4.85 -8.94
CA TYR A 180 -9.70 -5.61 -9.20
C TYR A 180 -9.77 -6.88 -8.37
N ARG A 181 -8.64 -7.59 -8.20
CA ARG A 181 -8.54 -8.79 -7.36
C ARG A 181 -8.89 -8.49 -5.91
N TYR A 182 -8.41 -7.37 -5.37
CA TYR A 182 -8.65 -7.00 -3.96
C TYR A 182 -9.83 -6.05 -3.78
N ARG A 183 -10.53 -5.67 -4.85
CA ARG A 183 -11.61 -4.68 -4.84
C ARG A 183 -11.25 -3.41 -4.05
N LEU A 184 -10.03 -2.94 -4.29
CA LEU A 184 -9.39 -1.86 -3.54
C LEU A 184 -8.92 -0.78 -4.50
N ALA A 185 -9.40 0.45 -4.31
CA ALA A 185 -8.80 1.62 -4.91
C ALA A 185 -7.81 2.25 -3.92
N GLN A 186 -6.64 2.63 -4.42
CA GLN A 186 -5.60 3.30 -3.66
C GLN A 186 -5.23 4.59 -4.36
N PHE A 187 -5.12 5.68 -3.61
CA PHE A 187 -4.64 6.96 -4.09
C PHE A 187 -3.34 7.28 -3.38
N MET A 188 -2.37 7.81 -4.11
CA MET A 188 -1.04 8.18 -3.63
C MET A 188 -0.48 9.34 -4.46
N SER A 189 0.69 9.87 -4.08
CA SER A 189 1.39 10.86 -4.89
C SER A 189 1.58 10.37 -6.32
N SER A 190 1.46 11.27 -7.30
CA SER A 190 1.58 10.98 -8.73
C SER A 190 2.95 10.42 -9.13
N THR A 191 3.98 10.67 -8.32
CA THR A 191 5.34 10.19 -8.53
C THR A 191 5.69 8.96 -7.71
N ALA A 192 4.84 8.54 -6.78
CA ALA A 192 5.08 7.35 -5.98
C ALA A 192 4.90 6.11 -6.85
N ASP A 193 5.98 5.48 -7.29
CA ASP A 193 5.96 4.20 -8.00
C ASP A 193 7.07 3.29 -7.45
N LYS A 194 6.77 2.01 -7.28
CA LYS A 194 7.73 1.02 -6.83
C LYS A 194 8.43 0.30 -7.99
N ALA A 195 7.94 0.48 -9.21
CA ALA A 195 8.41 -0.20 -10.42
C ALA A 195 9.26 0.70 -11.33
N VAL A 196 9.40 1.98 -11.01
CA VAL A 196 10.05 3.02 -11.85
C VAL A 196 11.18 3.69 -11.09
#